data_AF-A0A3A4WKJ8-F1
#
_entry.id   AF-A0A3A4WKJ8-F1
#
_cell.length_a   1.000
_cell.length_b   1.000
_cell.length_c   1.000
_cell.angle_alpha   90.00
_cell.angle_beta   90.00
_cell.angle_gamma   90.00
#
_symmetry.space_group_name_H-M   'P 1'
#
loop_
_entity.id
_entity.type
_entity.pdbx_description
1 polymer ?
#
loop_
_entity_poly.entity_id
_entity_poly.type
_entity_poly.pdbx_seq_one_letter_code
_entity_poly.pdbx_strand_id
1 'polypeptide(L)'
;MKKDKESNKNELRSEYKRADFPGGFVRGKYAKRLKDSSNIIVLRPEVAQAFPNEEAVNNALLSLIDIAQKTTRLTSRGKDQS
;
A
#
# COMPACT_ATOMS: atom_id res chain seq x y z
N MET A 1 38.61 7.27 -5.95
CA MET A 1 37.19 7.61 -6.18
C MET A 1 36.79 6.99 -7.51
N LYS A 2 35.88 6.01 -7.53
CA LYS A 2 35.37 5.44 -8.78
C LYS A 2 34.31 6.40 -9.32
N LYS A 3 34.51 6.86 -10.56
CA LYS A 3 33.60 7.76 -11.26
C LYS A 3 32.48 6.88 -11.81
N ASP A 4 31.32 6.90 -11.16
CA ASP A 4 30.15 6.22 -11.69
C ASP A 4 29.76 6.91 -13.01
N LYS A 5 29.94 6.19 -14.12
CA LYS A 5 29.47 6.61 -15.44
C LYS A 5 27.98 6.90 -15.31
N GLU A 6 27.56 8.12 -15.63
CA GLU A 6 26.15 8.44 -15.81
C GLU A 6 25.55 7.42 -16.77
N SER A 7 24.70 6.53 -16.25
CA SER A 7 23.98 5.59 -17.09
C SER A 7 23.05 6.41 -17.96
N ASN A 8 23.18 6.23 -19.27
CA ASN A 8 22.27 6.81 -20.24
C ASN A 8 20.85 6.44 -19.81
N LYS A 9 19.99 7.42 -19.51
CA LYS A 9 18.68 7.19 -18.84
C LYS A 9 17.76 6.24 -19.60
N ASN A 10 18.07 5.94 -20.86
CA ASN A 10 17.33 5.06 -21.75
C ASN A 10 17.96 3.67 -21.94
N GLU A 11 19.03 3.32 -21.22
CA GLU A 11 19.68 2.01 -21.31
C GLU A 11 19.17 1.05 -20.23
N LEU A 12 18.97 -0.22 -20.61
CA LEU A 12 18.67 -1.30 -19.67
C LEU A 12 19.89 -1.55 -18.79
N ARG A 13 19.67 -1.99 -17.54
CA ARG A 13 20.79 -2.38 -16.69
C ARG A 13 21.58 -3.53 -17.32
N SER A 14 22.88 -3.58 -17.06
CA SER A 14 23.82 -4.56 -17.64
C SER A 14 23.43 -6.02 -17.38
N GLU A 15 22.68 -6.29 -16.31
CA GLU A 15 22.22 -7.65 -15.99
C GLU A 15 21.08 -8.12 -16.91
N TYR A 16 20.36 -7.21 -17.54
CA TYR A 16 19.19 -7.53 -18.36
C TYR A 16 19.56 -7.68 -19.84
N LYS A 17 19.03 -8.72 -20.47
CA LYS A 17 19.12 -8.98 -21.91
C LYS A 17 17.77 -8.68 -22.57
N ARG A 18 17.78 -8.27 -23.85
CA ARG A 18 16.53 -8.08 -24.61
C ARG A 18 15.70 -9.35 -24.71
N ALA A 19 16.35 -10.52 -24.73
CA ALA A 19 15.69 -11.82 -24.74
C ALA A 19 14.85 -12.10 -23.48
N ASP A 20 15.15 -11.43 -22.36
CA ASP A 20 14.38 -11.56 -21.12
C ASP A 20 12.99 -10.91 -21.24
N PHE A 21 12.77 -10.10 -22.28
CA PHE A 21 11.52 -9.42 -22.58
C PHE A 21 10.97 -9.87 -23.94
N PRO A 22 10.55 -11.13 -24.10
CA PRO A 22 10.08 -11.68 -25.38
C PRO A 22 8.82 -10.97 -25.90
N GLY A 23 8.02 -10.39 -25.00
CA GLY A 23 6.87 -9.55 -25.36
C GLY A 23 7.20 -8.07 -25.56
N GLY A 24 8.48 -7.69 -25.58
CA GLY A 24 8.94 -6.31 -25.68
C GLY A 24 8.64 -5.45 -24.46
N PHE A 25 8.88 -4.14 -24.60
CA PHE A 25 8.67 -3.14 -23.57
C PHE A 25 7.31 -2.46 -23.73
N VAL A 26 6.33 -2.86 -22.94
CA VAL A 26 4.99 -2.26 -22.95
C VAL A 26 4.89 -1.21 -21.84
N ARG A 27 4.74 0.07 -22.24
CA ARG A 27 4.50 1.16 -21.29
C ARG A 27 3.17 0.93 -20.57
N GLY A 28 3.18 1.01 -19.25
CA GLY A 28 1.96 0.85 -18.44
C GLY A 28 1.45 -0.59 -18.32
N LYS A 29 2.26 -1.62 -18.62
CA LYS A 29 1.90 -3.04 -18.50
C LYS A 29 1.22 -3.42 -17.18
N TYR A 30 1.61 -2.77 -16.08
CA TYR A 30 1.06 -2.98 -14.74
C TYR A 30 0.30 -1.78 -14.17
N ALA A 31 0.11 -0.71 -14.95
CA ALA A 31 -0.52 0.53 -14.47
C ALA A 31 -1.95 0.29 -13.99
N LYS A 32 -2.72 -0.54 -14.70
CA LYS A 32 -4.09 -0.90 -14.29
C LYS A 32 -4.10 -1.69 -12.97
N ARG A 33 -3.24 -2.70 -12.84
CA ARG A 33 -3.10 -3.48 -11.59
C ARG A 33 -2.70 -2.59 -10.41
N LEU A 34 -1.73 -1.70 -10.62
CA LEU A 34 -1.32 -0.74 -9.60
C LEU A 34 -2.50 0.14 -9.16
N LYS A 35 -3.32 0.62 -10.11
CA LYS A 35 -4.50 1.43 -9.82
C LYS A 35 -5.58 0.65 -9.05
N ASP A 36 -5.74 -0.63 -9.34
CA ASP A 36 -6.80 -1.46 -8.77
C ASP A 36 -6.42 -2.04 -7.39
N SER A 37 -5.13 -2.26 -7.10
CA SER A 37 -4.69 -3.08 -5.95
C SER A 37 -3.64 -2.44 -5.03
N SER A 38 -3.26 -1.19 -5.24
CA SER A 38 -2.24 -0.50 -4.43
C SER A 38 -2.80 0.79 -3.86
N ASN A 39 -3.54 0.68 -2.76
CA ASN A 39 -3.95 1.85 -1.97
C ASN A 39 -2.77 2.27 -1.07
N ILE A 40 -1.82 3.01 -1.63
CA ILE A 40 -0.75 3.64 -0.84
C ILE A 40 -1.37 4.83 -0.10
N ILE A 41 -1.49 4.70 1.21
CA ILE A 41 -2.04 5.74 2.08
C ILE A 41 -0.87 6.40 2.81
N VAL A 42 -0.60 7.65 2.48
CA VAL A 42 0.43 8.44 3.15
C VAL A 42 -0.12 8.92 4.49
N LEU A 43 0.45 8.44 5.59
CA LEU A 43 0.10 8.88 6.93
C LEU A 43 0.73 10.24 7.22
N ARG A 44 0.06 11.01 8.08
CA ARG A 44 0.68 12.22 8.67
C ARG A 44 1.89 11.81 9.51
N PRO A 45 2.94 12.65 9.61
CA PRO A 45 4.17 12.32 10.33
C PRO A 45 3.93 11.87 11.78
N GLU A 46 2.99 12.50 12.48
CA GLU A 46 2.68 12.20 13.88
C GLU A 46 2.04 10.82 14.03
N VAL A 47 1.25 10.41 13.04
CA VAL A 47 0.61 9.08 13.01
C VAL A 47 1.63 8.01 12.64
N ALA A 48 2.53 8.30 11.69
CA ALA A 48 3.62 7.38 11.33
C ALA A 48 4.61 7.15 12.47
N GLN A 49 4.83 8.16 13.34
CA GLN A 49 5.63 7.99 14.56
C GLN A 49 4.96 7.08 15.59
N ALA A 50 3.63 7.14 15.70
CA ALA A 50 2.87 6.29 16.61
C ALA A 50 2.73 4.84 16.11
N PHE A 51 2.69 4.63 14.79
CA PHE A 51 2.50 3.32 14.17
C PHE A 51 3.66 2.99 13.20
N PRO A 52 4.65 2.20 13.63
CA PRO A 52 5.89 1.98 12.86
C PRO A 52 5.72 1.04 11.66
N ASN A 53 4.65 0.25 11.59
CA ASN A 53 4.41 -0.71 10.50
C ASN A 53 2.91 -0.91 10.20
N GLU A 54 2.62 -1.62 9.11
CA GLU A 54 1.25 -1.90 8.67
C GLU A 54 0.44 -2.74 9.66
N GLU A 55 1.09 -3.68 10.35
CA GLU A 55 0.43 -4.56 11.32
C GLU A 55 -0.12 -3.76 12.50
N ALA A 56 0.67 -2.83 13.05
CA ALA A 56 0.24 -1.96 14.15
C ALA A 56 -0.93 -1.06 13.74
N VAL A 57 -0.91 -0.49 12.52
CA VAL A 57 -2.02 0.32 12.00
C VAL A 57 -3.29 -0.52 11.88
N ASN A 58 -3.19 -1.69 11.22
CA ASN A 58 -4.34 -2.53 10.95
C ASN A 58 -4.97 -3.07 12.24
N ASN A 59 -4.15 -3.49 13.21
CA ASN A 59 -4.65 -3.94 14.50
C ASN A 59 -5.41 -2.85 15.26
N ALA A 60 -4.92 -1.60 15.21
CA ALA A 60 -5.60 -0.47 15.84
C ALA A 60 -6.96 -0.18 15.16
N LEU A 61 -7.00 -0.17 13.83
CA LEU A 61 -8.23 0.06 13.06
C LEU A 61 -9.25 -1.06 13.25
N LEU A 62 -8.81 -2.33 13.25
CA LEU A 62 -9.68 -3.48 13.52
C LEU A 62 -10.26 -3.44 14.93
N SER A 63 -9.44 -3.06 15.91
CA SER A 63 -9.90 -2.89 17.30
C SER A 63 -10.99 -1.81 17.39
N LEU A 64 -10.81 -0.69 16.67
CA LEU A 64 -11.82 0.38 16.61
C LEU A 64 -13.12 -0.09 15.95
N ILE A 65 -13.03 -0.89 14.88
CA ILE A 65 -14.20 -1.50 14.22
C ILE A 65 -14.95 -2.41 15.20
N ASP A 66 -14.26 -3.26 15.94
CA ASP A 66 -14.89 -4.15 16.94
C ASP A 66 -15.64 -3.35 18.03
N ILE A 67 -15.02 -2.28 18.55
CA ILE A 67 -15.66 -1.39 19.53
C ILE A 67 -16.91 -0.73 18.93
N ALA A 68 -16.82 -0.21 17.70
CA ALA A 68 -17.95 0.40 17.01
C ALA A 68 -19.11 -0.58 16.77
N GLN A 69 -18.81 -1.83 16.44
CA GLN A 69 -19.82 -2.88 16.28
C GLN A 69 -20.50 -3.24 17.60
N LYS A 70 -19.73 -3.38 18.69
CA LYS A 70 -20.27 -3.68 20.03
C LYS A 70 -21.19 -2.57 20.54
N THR A 71 -20.78 -1.31 20.40
CA THR A 71 -21.56 -0.15 20.82
C THR A 71 -22.85 -0.01 20.00
N THR A 72 -22.78 -0.19 18.67
CA THR A 72 -23.97 -0.16 17.80
C THR A 72 -25.00 -1.24 18.21
N ARG A 73 -24.57 -2.47 18.48
CA ARG A 73 -25.45 -3.57 18.92
C ARG A 73 -26.13 -3.31 20.27
N LEU A 74 -25.45 -2.64 21.19
CA LEU A 74 -26.04 -2.24 22.48
C LEU A 74 -27.16 -1.21 22.27
N THR A 75 -26.97 -0.25 21.37
CA THR A 75 -27.97 0.79 21.09
C THR A 75 -29.20 0.29 20.34
N SER A 76 -29.08 -0.79 19.53
CA SER A 76 -30.25 -1.38 18.85
C SER A 76 -31.11 -2.21 19.81
N ARG A 77 -30.50 -2.87 20.81
CA ARG A 77 -31.21 -3.74 21.76
C ARG A 77 -32.01 -2.95 22.80
N GLY A 78 -31.59 -1.73 23.11
CA GLY A 78 -32.36 -0.83 23.99
C GLY A 78 -33.64 -0.26 23.36
N LYS A 79 -33.75 -0.27 22.03
CA LYS A 79 -34.97 0.21 21.33
C LYS A 79 -36.11 -0.81 21.27
N ASP A 80 -35.83 -2.10 21.47
CA ASP A 80 -36.84 -3.17 21.48
C ASP A 80 -37.41 -3.46 22.88
N GLN A 81 -36.92 -2.79 23.93
CA GLN A 81 -37.39 -2.97 25.32
C GLN A 81 -38.04 -1.71 25.91
N SER A 82 -38.49 -0.77 25.06
CA SER A 82 -39.26 0.42 25.47
C SER A 82 -40.53 0.55 24.65
#